data_AF-A0A7K3L870-F1
#
_entry.id   AF-A0A7K3L870-F1
#
_cell.length_a   1.000
_cell.length_b   1.000
_cell.length_c   1.000
_cell.angle_alpha   90.00
_cell.angle_beta   90.00
_cell.angle_gamma   90.00
#
_symmetry.space_group_name_H-M   'P 1'
#
loop_
_entity.id
_entity.type
_entity.pdbx_description
1 polymer ?
#
loop_
_entity_poly.entity_id
_entity_poly.type
_entity_poly.pdbx_seq_one_letter_code
_entity_poly.pdbx_strand_id
1 'polypeptide(L)' 'MIVEHGVLPIRPGREAEFEAAFAKARPLISAQPGFLGISMSRSIESPNLYLLLVQWESVVAHTEGF' A
#
# COMPACT_ATOMS: atom_id res chain seq x y z
N MET A 1 -5.28 -0.04 17.17
CA MET A 1 -5.25 0.51 15.80
C MET A 1 -3.86 1.02 15.51
N ILE A 2 -3.29 0.69 14.36
CA ILE A 2 -2.02 1.22 13.87
C ILE A 2 -2.16 1.73 12.43
N VAL A 3 -1.20 2.56 12.01
CA VAL A 3 -1.00 2.95 10.61
C VAL A 3 0.37 2.46 10.18
N GLU A 4 0.39 1.53 9.25
CA GLU A 4 1.59 1.15 8.51
C GLU A 4 1.83 2.19 7.41
N HIS A 5 3.07 2.63 7.25
CA HIS A 5 3.46 3.49 6.13
C HIS A 5 4.65 2.90 5.38
N GLY A 6 4.60 3.01 4.05
CA GLY A 6 5.69 2.63 3.17
C GLY A 6 5.91 3.70 2.10
N VAL A 7 7.16 4.14 1.94
CA VAL A 7 7.56 4.96 0.78
C VAL A 7 8.10 4.00 -0.28
N LEU A 8 7.52 4.03 -1.47
CA LEU A 8 7.79 3.07 -2.53
C LEU A 8 8.44 3.80 -3.72
N PRO A 9 9.77 3.70 -3.87
CA PRO A 9 10.46 4.15 -5.07
C PRO A 9 10.24 3.14 -6.20
N ILE A 10 9.54 3.58 -7.23
CA ILE A 10 9.31 2.78 -8.43
C ILE A 10 10.40 3.10 -9.45
N ARG A 11 10.83 2.06 -10.17
CA ARG A 11 11.75 2.22 -11.29
C ARG A 11 11.12 3.16 -12.32
N PRO A 12 11.81 4.23 -12.76
CA PRO A 12 11.28 5.16 -13.75
C PRO A 12 10.79 4.44 -15.02
N GLY A 13 9.61 4.81 -15.49
CA GLY A 13 8.93 4.21 -16.64
C GLY A 13 8.10 2.96 -16.32
N ARG A 14 8.06 2.50 -15.06
CA ARG A 14 7.23 1.37 -14.61
C ARG A 14 6.08 1.77 -13.71
N GLU A 15 5.77 3.05 -13.60
CA GLU A 15 4.73 3.59 -12.74
C GLU A 15 3.35 3.01 -13.10
N ALA A 16 3.00 2.98 -14.39
CA ALA A 16 1.72 2.43 -14.84
C ALA A 16 1.61 0.91 -14.57
N GLU A 17 2.71 0.17 -14.75
CA GLU A 17 2.77 -1.27 -14.40
C GLU A 17 2.56 -1.47 -12.90
N PHE A 18 3.19 -0.62 -12.07
CA PHE A 18 3.03 -0.63 -10.62
C PHE A 18 1.60 -0.29 -10.20
N GLU A 19 1.01 0.77 -10.74
CA GLU A 19 -0.37 1.17 -10.45
C GLU A 19 -1.36 0.06 -10.82
N ALA A 20 -1.15 -0.60 -11.98
CA ALA A 20 -1.96 -1.74 -12.40
C ALA A 20 -1.77 -2.99 -11.51
N ALA A 21 -0.54 -3.26 -11.06
CA ALA A 21 -0.25 -4.34 -10.12
C ALA A 21 -0.87 -4.06 -8.74
N PHE A 22 -0.78 -2.82 -8.26
CA PHE A 22 -1.38 -2.40 -6.99
C PHE A 22 -2.91 -2.52 -7.02
N ALA A 23 -3.56 -2.15 -8.13
CA ALA A 23 -5.01 -2.33 -8.29
C ALA A 23 -5.44 -3.80 -8.15
N LYS A 24 -4.60 -4.75 -8.58
CA LYS A 24 -4.83 -6.19 -8.42
C LYS A 24 -4.52 -6.70 -7.01
N ALA A 25 -3.52 -6.12 -6.35
CA ALA A 25 -3.12 -6.50 -4.99
C ALA A 25 -4.07 -5.96 -3.92
N ARG A 26 -4.63 -4.75 -4.11
CA ARG A 26 -5.55 -4.09 -3.18
C ARG A 26 -6.66 -5.02 -2.61
N PRO A 27 -7.44 -5.76 -3.43
CA PRO A 27 -8.48 -6.65 -2.90
C PRO A 27 -7.92 -7.77 -2.01
N LEU A 28 -6.71 -8.25 -2.29
CA LEU A 28 -6.05 -9.30 -1.50
C LEU A 28 -5.66 -8.78 -0.11
N ILE A 29 -5.16 -7.55 -0.04
CA ILE A 29 -4.80 -6.89 1.22
C ILE A 29 -6.06 -6.59 2.02
N SER A 30 -7.11 -6.08 1.37
CA SER A 30 -8.37 -5.73 2.07
C SER A 30 -9.15 -6.92 2.61
N ALA A 31 -8.84 -8.14 2.15
CA ALA A 31 -9.47 -9.37 2.63
C ALA A 31 -8.85 -9.90 3.93
N GLN A 32 -7.72 -9.35 4.37
CA GLN A 32 -7.03 -9.83 5.57
C GLN A 32 -7.80 -9.46 6.85
N PRO A 33 -7.88 -10.38 7.84
CA PRO A 33 -8.45 -10.07 9.14
C PRO A 33 -7.79 -8.85 9.79
N GLY A 34 -8.60 -7.96 10.35
CA GLY A 34 -8.11 -6.73 11.01
C GLY A 34 -7.72 -5.61 10.04
N PHE A 35 -7.95 -5.75 8.73
CA PHE A 35 -7.84 -4.67 7.77
C PHE A 35 -8.90 -3.59 8.00
N LEU A 36 -8.47 -2.33 8.04
CA LEU A 36 -9.37 -1.17 8.23
C LEU A 36 -9.38 -0.22 7.04
N GLY A 37 -8.30 -0.13 6.27
CA GLY A 37 -8.22 0.81 5.16
C GLY A 37 -6.87 0.80 4.44
N ILE A 38 -6.89 1.25 3.18
CA ILE A 38 -5.68 1.41 2.37
C ILE A 38 -5.79 2.63 1.45
N SER A 39 -4.73 3.43 1.40
CA SER A 39 -4.55 4.51 0.45
C SER A 39 -3.16 4.48 -0.17
N MET A 40 -3.09 4.93 -1.43
CA MET A 40 -1.87 5.07 -2.19
C MET A 40 -1.87 6.46 -2.82
N SER A 41 -0.82 7.23 -2.55
CA SER A 41 -0.66 8.58 -3.07
C SER A 41 0.63 8.68 -3.87
N ARG A 42 0.55 9.20 -5.09
CA ARG A 42 1.70 9.49 -5.94
C ARG A 42 2.24 10.88 -5.61
N SER A 43 3.56 11.03 -5.48
CA SER A 43 4.18 12.35 -5.31
C SER A 43 4.08 13.16 -6.61
N ILE A 44 3.79 14.45 -6.49
CA ILE A 44 3.74 15.40 -7.60
C ILE A 44 5.16 15.82 -8.01
N GLU A 45 6.02 16.06 -7.03
CA GLU A 45 7.41 16.51 -7.22
C GLU A 45 8.32 15.37 -7.70
N SER A 46 7.97 14.13 -7.40
CA SER A 46 8.72 12.93 -7.80
C SER A 46 7.73 11.86 -8.27
N PRO A 47 7.32 11.86 -9.55
CA PRO A 47 6.26 11.00 -10.07
C PRO A 47 6.53 9.49 -9.96
N ASN A 48 7.76 9.08 -9.64
CA ASN A 48 8.12 7.68 -9.41
C ASN A 48 8.13 7.28 -7.91
N LEU A 49 7.77 8.19 -7.00
CA LEU A 49 7.63 7.92 -5.57
C LEU A 49 6.16 7.84 -5.18
N TYR A 50 5.83 6.84 -4.35
CA TYR A 50 4.49 6.64 -3.82
C TYR A 50 4.54 6.51 -2.30
N LEU A 51 3.51 7.02 -1.63
CA LEU A 51 3.23 6.76 -0.22
C LEU A 51 2.08 5.77 -0.13
N LEU A 52 2.35 4.62 0.48
CA LEU A 52 1.36 3.64 0.90
C LEU A 52 1.02 3.85 2.37
N LEU A 53 -0.28 3.90 2.68
CA LEU A 53 -0.78 3.85 4.05
C LEU A 53 -1.77 2.70 4.18
N VAL A 54 -1.57 1.84 5.17
CA VAL A 54 -2.49 0.75 5.51
C VAL A 54 -2.89 0.87 6.98
N GLN A 55 -4.18 0.76 7.25
CA GLN A 55 -4.73 0.83 8.59
C GLN A 55 -5.10 -0.57 9.06
N TRP A 56 -4.66 -0.91 10.26
CA TRP A 56 -4.87 -2.21 10.89
C TRP A 56 -5.42 -2.06 12.30
N GLU A 57 -6.20 -3.05 12.75
CA GLU A 57 -6.70 -3.11 14.12
C GLU A 57 -5.57 -3.20 15.16
N SER A 58 -4.50 -3.94 14.87
CA SER A 58 -3.34 -4.12 15.76
C SER A 58 -2.06 -4.41 14.96
N VAL A 59 -0.91 -4.38 15.63
CA VAL A 59 0.37 -4.83 15.03
C VAL A 59 0.31 -6.31 14.64
N VAL A 60 -0.32 -7.15 15.47
CA VAL A 60 -0.45 -8.59 15.20
C VAL A 60 -1.23 -8.83 13.90
N ALA A 61 -2.33 -8.09 13.68
CA ALA A 61 -3.12 -8.17 12.44
C ALA A 61 -2.32 -7.75 11.19
N HIS A 62 -1.30 -6.91 11.35
CA HIS A 62 -0.39 -6.51 10.27
C HIS A 62 0.73 -7.52 10.03
N THR A 63 1.30 -8.12 11.09
CA THR A 63 2.47 -9.00 10.98
C THR A 63 2.13 -10.47 10.77
N GLU A 64 0.95 -10.91 11.21
CA GLU A 64 0.49 -12.30 11.13
C GLU A 64 -0.74 -12.36 10.22
N GLY A 65 -0.55 -12.80 8.97
CA GLY A 65 -1.61 -12.84 7.95
C GLY A 65 -1.17 -12.47 6.54
N PHE A 66 0.03 -11.89 6.40
CA PHE A 66 0.68 -11.63 5.11
C PHE A 66 1.55 -12.81 4.64
#